data_AF-A0A2H0VB44-F1
#
_entry.id   AF-A0A2H0VB44-F1
#
_cell.length_a   1.000
_cell.length_b   1.000
_cell.length_c   1.000
_cell.angle_alpha   90.00
_cell.angle_beta   90.00
_cell.angle_gamma   90.00
#
_symmetry.space_group_name_H-M   'P 1'
#
loop_
_entity.id
_entity.type
_entity.pdbx_description
1 polymer ?
#
loop_
_entity_poly.entity_id
_entity_poly.type
_entity_poly.pdbx_seq_one_letter_code
_entity_poly.pdbx_strand_id
1 'polypeptide(L)'
;MIGSKFCFTHNPDTKELKRAAVIKGGKMSKKSRSLFPPVILTQPKDVVALLAATINEVRGGSMELRIANCIGYLSGHLIKAIEIADLGERVSKLEEAFNKK
;
A
#
# COMPACT_ATOMS: atom_id res chain seq x y z
N MET A 1 32.79 9.07 -4.77
CA MET A 1 34.00 8.70 -5.53
C MET A 1 35.10 8.54 -4.51
N ILE A 2 35.71 7.35 -4.42
CA ILE A 2 36.67 7.02 -3.37
C ILE A 2 37.76 8.11 -3.36
N GLY A 3 37.89 8.86 -2.25
CA GLY A 3 38.88 9.92 -2.09
C GLY A 3 38.43 11.38 -2.32
N SER A 4 37.18 11.65 -2.75
CA SER A 4 36.68 13.03 -2.89
C SER A 4 36.18 13.64 -1.57
N LYS A 5 36.49 14.92 -1.32
CA LYS A 5 35.92 15.70 -0.19
C LYS A 5 34.42 15.98 -0.32
N PHE A 6 33.88 15.84 -1.54
CA PHE A 6 32.48 16.11 -1.85
C PHE A 6 31.72 14.83 -2.24
N CYS A 7 30.44 14.75 -1.87
CA CYS A 7 29.52 13.70 -2.33
C CYS A 7 29.15 13.90 -3.81
N PHE A 8 28.68 12.85 -4.50
CA PHE A 8 28.31 12.89 -5.93
C PHE A 8 27.34 14.04 -6.31
N THR A 9 26.48 14.43 -5.38
CA THR A 9 25.48 15.49 -5.58
C THR A 9 26.09 16.90 -5.54
N HIS A 10 27.19 17.09 -4.81
CA HIS A 10 27.79 18.39 -4.51
C HIS A 10 29.22 18.53 -5.04
N ASN A 11 29.78 17.48 -5.65
CA ASN A 11 31.09 17.57 -6.28
C ASN A 11 30.97 18.34 -7.61
N PRO A 12 31.70 19.46 -7.78
CA PRO A 12 31.76 20.18 -9.05
C PRO A 12 32.15 19.30 -10.24
N ASP A 13 33.05 18.33 -10.03
CA ASP A 13 33.57 17.43 -11.06
C ASP A 13 32.51 16.47 -11.60
N THR A 14 31.48 16.17 -10.79
CA THR A 14 30.40 15.25 -11.17
C THR A 14 29.12 15.98 -11.58
N LYS A 15 29.17 17.30 -11.80
CA LYS A 15 28.00 18.13 -12.13
C LYS A 15 27.27 17.63 -13.38
N GLU A 16 28.00 17.32 -14.45
CA GLU A 16 27.40 16.84 -15.70
C GLU A 16 26.89 15.40 -15.58
N LEU A 17 27.60 14.54 -14.85
CA LEU A 17 27.15 13.17 -14.55
C LEU A 17 25.86 13.17 -13.73
N LYS A 18 25.77 14.05 -12.73
CA LYS A 18 24.55 14.27 -11.95
C LYS A 18 23.41 14.75 -12.84
N ARG A 19 23.66 15.73 -13.71
CA ARG A 19 22.66 16.26 -14.66
C ARG A 19 22.12 15.15 -15.57
N ALA A 20 23.01 14.33 -16.14
CA ALA A 20 22.63 13.20 -16.97
C ALA A 20 21.80 12.16 -16.18
N ALA A 21 22.17 11.87 -14.93
CA ALA A 21 21.41 10.96 -14.06
C ALA A 21 20.00 11.47 -13.73
N VAL A 22 19.85 12.77 -13.46
CA VAL A 22 18.54 13.41 -13.23
C VAL A 22 17.67 13.35 -14.49
N ILE A 23 18.23 13.68 -15.65
CA ILE A 23 17.53 13.59 -16.94
C ILE A 23 17.10 12.14 -17.21
N LYS A 24 17.98 11.17 -16.96
CA LYS A 24 17.68 9.73 -17.10
C LYS A 24 16.54 9.32 -16.18
N GLY A 25 16.56 9.77 -14.92
CA GLY A 25 15.48 9.53 -13.96
C GLY A 25 14.14 10.14 -14.40
N GLY A 26 14.16 11.37 -14.93
CA GLY A 26 12.95 12.04 -15.46
C GLY A 26 12.42 11.42 -16.76
N LYS A 27 13.30 10.85 -17.60
CA LYS A 27 12.94 10.12 -18.82
C LYS A 27 12.51 8.67 -18.54
N MET A 28 12.74 8.17 -17.34
CA MET A 28 12.36 6.82 -16.97
C MET A 28 10.83 6.73 -17.02
N SER A 29 10.31 5.85 -17.87
CA SER A 29 8.87 5.64 -18.03
C SER A 29 8.23 5.43 -16.66
N LYS A 30 7.12 6.12 -16.39
CA LYS A 30 6.29 5.82 -15.22
C LYS A 30 5.99 4.33 -15.31
N LYS A 31 6.40 3.55 -14.29
CA LYS A 31 6.10 2.11 -14.22
C LYS A 31 4.66 1.90 -14.67
N SER A 32 4.46 1.04 -15.67
CA SER A 32 3.14 0.60 -16.09
C SER A 32 2.39 0.18 -14.83
N ARG A 33 1.37 0.95 -14.44
CA ARG A 33 0.51 0.55 -13.33
C ARG A 33 -0.25 -0.64 -13.87
N SER A 34 0.03 -1.83 -13.36
CA SER A 34 -0.87 -2.96 -13.54
C SER A 34 -2.23 -2.52 -13.01
N LEU A 35 -3.15 -2.24 -13.94
CA LEU A 35 -4.52 -1.87 -13.62
C LEU A 35 -5.23 -3.15 -13.19
N PHE A 36 -5.23 -3.41 -11.89
CA PHE A 36 -6.09 -4.44 -11.33
C PHE A 36 -7.53 -3.92 -11.33
N PRO A 37 -8.53 -4.76 -11.65
CA PRO A 37 -9.92 -4.37 -11.52
C PRO A 37 -10.23 -4.04 -10.05
N PRO A 38 -11.15 -3.10 -9.79
CA PRO A 38 -11.55 -2.78 -8.43
C PRO A 38 -12.21 -4.00 -7.77
N VAL A 39 -11.87 -4.23 -6.49
CA VAL A 39 -12.50 -5.25 -5.66
C VAL A 39 -13.40 -4.56 -4.65
N ILE A 40 -14.65 -4.99 -4.56
CA ILE A 40 -15.63 -4.47 -3.60
C ILE A 40 -15.47 -5.29 -2.31
N LEU A 41 -15.26 -4.61 -1.18
CA LEU A 41 -15.10 -5.22 0.13
C LEU A 41 -16.18 -4.65 1.06
N THR A 42 -17.16 -5.47 1.41
CA THR A 42 -18.32 -5.09 2.24
C THR A 42 -18.32 -5.77 3.59
N GLN A 43 -17.77 -6.99 3.66
CA GLN A 43 -17.72 -7.80 4.86
C GLN A 43 -16.29 -8.31 5.09
N PRO A 44 -15.93 -8.68 6.34
CA PRO A 44 -14.59 -9.19 6.64
C PRO A 44 -14.21 -10.43 5.81
N LYS A 45 -15.22 -11.25 5.43
CA LYS A 45 -15.02 -12.43 4.59
C LYS A 45 -14.52 -12.09 3.18
N ASP A 46 -14.85 -10.92 2.64
CA ASP A 46 -14.39 -10.48 1.32
C ASP A 46 -12.88 -10.25 1.33
N VAL A 47 -12.33 -9.79 2.46
CA VAL A 47 -10.90 -9.58 2.66
C VAL A 47 -10.15 -10.92 2.64
N VAL A 48 -10.75 -12.00 3.17
CA VAL A 48 -10.15 -13.34 3.11
C VAL A 48 -9.96 -13.79 1.65
N ALA A 49 -10.98 -13.60 0.81
CA ALA A 49 -10.90 -13.94 -0.61
C ALA A 49 -9.83 -13.10 -1.34
N LEU A 50 -9.78 -11.78 -1.06
CA LEU A 50 -8.76 -10.89 -1.62
C LEU A 50 -7.34 -11.33 -1.24
N LEU A 51 -7.11 -11.64 0.03
CA LEU A 51 -5.79 -12.06 0.52
C LEU A 51 -5.38 -13.41 -0.08
N ALA A 52 -6.31 -14.36 -0.20
CA ALA A 52 -6.04 -15.65 -0.85
C ALA A 52 -5.61 -15.47 -2.32
N ALA A 53 -6.31 -14.61 -3.07
CA ALA A 53 -5.93 -14.28 -4.45
C ALA A 53 -4.55 -13.62 -4.51
N THR A 54 -4.33 -12.60 -3.68
CA THR A 54 -3.05 -11.87 -3.60
C THR A 54 -1.88 -12.80 -3.29
N ILE A 55 -2.04 -13.76 -2.36
CA ILE A 55 -0.99 -14.75 -2.02
C ILE A 55 -0.65 -15.61 -3.23
N ASN A 56 -1.65 -16.08 -3.97
CA ASN A 56 -1.43 -16.91 -5.15
C ASN A 56 -0.73 -16.12 -6.28
N GLU A 57 -1.11 -14.86 -6.48
CA GLU A 57 -0.47 -13.99 -7.48
C GLU A 57 0.99 -13.65 -7.13
N VAL A 58 1.28 -13.44 -5.84
CA VAL A 58 2.67 -13.26 -5.37
C VAL A 58 3.48 -14.53 -5.61
N ARG A 59 2.95 -15.70 -5.25
CA ARG A 59 3.65 -16.99 -5.46
C ARG A 59 3.83 -17.31 -6.94
N GLY A 60 2.88 -16.90 -7.79
CA GLY A 60 2.94 -17.06 -9.24
C GLY A 60 3.84 -16.03 -9.94
N GLY A 61 4.34 -15.02 -9.24
CA GLY A 61 5.18 -13.96 -9.81
C GLY A 61 4.41 -12.94 -10.66
N SER A 62 3.07 -12.97 -10.66
CA SER A 62 2.24 -12.05 -11.43
C SER A 62 1.96 -10.72 -10.71
N MET A 63 2.32 -10.61 -9.42
CA MET A 63 2.13 -9.40 -8.62
C MET A 63 3.43 -8.85 -8.03
N GLU A 64 3.62 -7.53 -8.11
CA GLU A 64 4.72 -6.82 -7.45
C GLU A 64 4.52 -6.83 -5.91
N LEU A 65 5.55 -7.23 -5.17
CA LEU A 65 5.51 -7.32 -3.70
C LEU A 65 5.08 -6.02 -3.01
N ARG A 66 5.41 -4.86 -3.58
CA ARG A 66 4.98 -3.56 -3.05
C ARG A 66 3.46 -3.38 -3.09
N ILE A 67 2.81 -3.90 -4.14
CA ILE A 67 1.35 -3.85 -4.28
C ILE A 67 0.72 -4.82 -3.28
N ALA A 68 1.22 -6.06 -3.22
CA ALA A 68 0.75 -7.07 -2.26
C ALA A 68 0.85 -6.59 -0.80
N ASN A 69 1.98 -5.97 -0.43
CA ASN A 69 2.16 -5.40 0.91
C ASN A 69 1.17 -4.28 1.22
N CYS A 70 0.89 -3.42 0.24
CA CYS A 70 -0.11 -2.36 0.38
C CYS A 70 -1.51 -2.97 0.61
N ILE A 71 -1.88 -3.99 -0.17
CA ILE A 71 -3.15 -4.72 -0.03
C ILE A 71 -3.25 -5.33 1.37
N GLY A 72 -2.22 -6.03 1.84
CA GLY A 72 -2.19 -6.64 3.17
C GLY A 72 -2.35 -5.61 4.30
N TYR A 73 -1.65 -4.48 4.21
CA TYR A 73 -1.73 -3.41 5.20
C TYR A 73 -3.12 -2.76 5.27
N LEU A 74 -3.69 -2.40 4.12
CA LEU A 74 -5.03 -1.81 4.04
C LEU A 74 -6.13 -2.80 4.46
N SER A 75 -5.96 -4.09 4.14
CA SER A 75 -6.86 -5.15 4.56
C SER A 75 -6.99 -5.25 6.08
N GLY A 76 -5.87 -5.14 6.81
CA GLY A 76 -5.87 -5.12 8.27
C GLY A 76 -6.64 -3.93 8.85
N HIS A 77 -6.41 -2.73 8.30
CA HIS A 77 -7.16 -1.52 8.69
C HIS A 77 -8.66 -1.65 8.42
N LEU A 78 -9.04 -2.20 7.27
CA LEU A 78 -10.43 -2.40 6.91
C LEU A 78 -11.14 -3.37 7.85
N ILE A 79 -10.54 -4.54 8.13
CA ILE A 79 -11.09 -5.51 9.09
C ILE A 79 -11.32 -4.82 10.42
N LYS A 80 -10.32 -4.08 10.91
CA LYS A 80 -10.44 -3.41 12.21
C LYS A 80 -11.56 -2.35 12.23
N ALA A 81 -11.71 -1.59 11.15
CA ALA A 81 -12.77 -0.60 11.02
C ALA A 81 -14.17 -1.25 11.05
N ILE A 82 -14.35 -2.37 10.35
CA ILE A 82 -15.61 -3.13 10.34
C ILE A 82 -15.93 -3.67 11.74
N GLU A 83 -14.95 -4.28 12.42
CA GLU A 83 -15.13 -4.80 13.78
C GLU A 83 -15.50 -3.71 14.78
N ILE A 84 -14.83 -2.55 14.73
CA ILE A 84 -15.13 -1.42 15.61
C ILE A 84 -16.54 -0.89 15.34
N ALA A 85 -16.94 -0.78 14.07
CA ALA A 85 -18.28 -0.32 13.70
C ALA A 85 -19.37 -1.28 14.22
N ASP A 86 -19.21 -2.59 14.02
CA ASP A 86 -20.15 -3.61 14.53
C ASP A 86 -20.25 -3.60 16.06
N LEU A 87 -19.10 -3.55 16.75
CA LEU A 87 -19.08 -3.46 18.21
C LEU A 87 -19.74 -2.17 18.71
N GLY A 88 -19.48 -1.03 18.07
CA GLY A 88 -20.10 0.24 18.39
C GLY A 88 -21.63 0.21 18.24
N GLU A 89 -22.13 -0.39 17.16
CA GLU A 89 -23.57 -0.56 16.94
C GLU A 89 -24.21 -1.45 18.00
N ARG A 90 -23.55 -2.56 18.37
CA ARG A 90 -24.01 -3.48 19.42
C ARG A 90 -24.04 -2.81 20.79
N VAL A 91 -23.03 -2.02 21.13
CA VAL A 91 -22.99 -1.25 22.39
C VAL A 91 -24.10 -0.22 22.42
N SER A 92 -24.28 0.55 21.34
CA SER A 92 -25.35 1.55 21.25
C SER A 92 -26.74 0.94 21.44
N LYS A 93 -27.02 -0.22 20.83
CA LYS A 93 -28.27 -0.97 21.04
C LYS A 93 -28.49 -1.39 22.49
N LEU A 94 -27.44 -1.78 23.20
CA LEU A 94 -27.52 -2.14 24.62
C LEU A 94 -27.79 -0.90 25.47
N GLU A 95 -27.06 0.20 25.24
CA GLU A 95 -27.24 1.47 25.96
C GLU A 95 -28.66 2.02 25.80
N GLU A 96 -29.23 1.97 24.60
CA GLU A 96 -30.63 2.33 24.36
C GLU A 96 -31.62 1.46 25.13
N ALA A 97 -31.35 0.14 25.23
CA ALA A 97 -32.21 -0.78 25.98
C ALA A 97 -32.15 -0.53 27.49
N PHE A 98 -30.99 -0.12 28.01
CA PHE A 98 -30.84 0.26 29.42
C PHE A 98 -31.47 1.63 29.75
N ASN A 99 -31.33 2.62 28.86
CA ASN A 99 -31.85 3.97 29.08
C ASN A 99 -33.37 4.12 28.85
N LYS A 100 -34.04 3.11 28.28
CA LYS A 100 -35.51 3.09 28.11
C LYS A 100 -36.26 2.53 29.35
N LYS A 101 -35.56 2.20 30.44
CA LYS A 101 -36.13 1.86 31.75
C LYS A 101 -36.14 3.07 32.67
#